data_AF-A0A7C5USL1-F1
#
_entry.id   AF-A0A7C5USL1-F1
#
_cell.length_a   1.000
_cell.length_b   1.000
_cell.length_c   1.000
_cell.angle_alpha   90.00
_cell.angle_beta   90.00
_cell.angle_gamma   90.00
#
_symmetry.space_group_name_H-M   'P 1'
#
loop_
_entity.id
_entity.type
_entity.pdbx_description
1 polymer ?
#
loop_
_entity_poly.entity_id
_entity_poly.type
_entity_poly.pdbx_seq_one_letter_code
_entity_poly.pdbx_strand_id
1 'polypeptide(L)'
;MKAQASLITKAVFIILAMVIVSFVSYQLFSFTFSSQKVKEHEELLLKANDILQTLISSYTCLAYKDLGKIENYPKEFSTQKIVDANKLNDFATRFFDVQPECARDFNVGYRIKVETFPINISAAKPGVIGDVFGKIFKLIDGKKVVFSLDVSGSMVDPAGKCDVDPNHINSKICCLKKFMYGFIDEMKPESKIAVNVFGTFNAYVKWVITPLTEIDDNRIKLKSYIEPLTPEDSTPMCVDLEEAFKLAITENAHAIVLLTDGNENVGCEQKSSVQVAQDYSSYKIPVYTVGFGSGANMQILEDVARITGGNAFYAETCEELISEEGIKNVSIPSYSWEFGNMNFSEEDALKEEARLSFPVIVASNSSTFLPGIIQIRVVSGDLEKLRGGIESSCLNNLDKTSYYEFSYPITIKSEEVCMQFKRGEVCQKLACKKYIEPKTIQPGKYYVTFRNLNNKLEVLV
;
A
#
# COMPACT_ATOMS: atom_id res chain seq x y z
N MET A 1 58.97 -27.16 65.62
CA MET A 1 57.65 -26.93 64.98
C MET A 1 57.57 -25.67 64.10
N LYS A 2 58.16 -24.51 64.47
CA LYS A 2 58.11 -23.28 63.62
C LYS A 2 58.72 -23.43 62.21
N ALA A 3 59.78 -24.24 62.07
CA ALA A 3 60.44 -24.45 60.77
C ALA A 3 59.58 -25.27 59.77
N GLN A 4 58.83 -26.26 60.25
CA GLN A 4 57.96 -27.08 59.38
C GLN A 4 56.71 -26.30 58.92
N ALA A 5 56.15 -25.45 59.78
CA ALA A 5 55.03 -24.58 59.41
C ALA A 5 55.42 -23.62 58.26
N SER A 6 56.61 -23.02 58.31
CA SER A 6 57.10 -22.12 57.26
C SER A 6 57.22 -22.78 55.89
N LEU A 7 57.61 -24.05 55.84
CA LEU A 7 57.77 -24.79 54.59
C LEU A 7 56.43 -25.13 53.94
N ILE A 8 55.43 -25.51 54.74
CA ILE A 8 54.06 -25.76 54.28
C ILE A 8 53.41 -24.47 53.78
N THR A 9 53.57 -23.35 54.51
CA THR A 9 53.01 -22.07 54.09
C THR A 9 53.58 -21.62 52.74
N LYS A 10 54.90 -21.76 52.52
CA LYS A 10 55.53 -21.45 51.23
C LYS A 10 55.01 -22.34 50.09
N ALA A 11 54.83 -23.64 50.33
CA ALA A 11 54.27 -24.56 49.32
C ALA A 11 52.82 -24.19 48.94
N VAL A 12 51.98 -23.84 49.92
CA VAL A 12 50.60 -23.38 49.68
C VAL A 12 50.59 -22.08 48.87
N PHE A 13 51.46 -21.11 49.19
CA PHE A 13 51.56 -19.86 48.42
C PHE A 13 52.00 -20.09 46.98
N ILE A 14 52.94 -21.01 46.74
CA ILE A 14 53.39 -21.36 45.39
C ILE A 14 52.26 -22.00 44.57
N ILE A 15 51.50 -22.93 45.17
CA ILE A 15 50.34 -23.55 44.51
C ILE A 15 49.26 -22.49 44.22
N LEU A 16 48.94 -21.63 45.19
CA LEU A 16 47.97 -20.55 45.02
C LEU A 16 48.39 -19.58 43.90
N ALA A 17 49.67 -19.20 43.86
CA ALA A 17 50.21 -18.34 42.82
C ALA A 17 50.11 -19.00 41.43
N MET A 18 50.41 -20.29 41.31
CA MET A 18 50.22 -21.03 40.06
C MET A 18 48.76 -21.05 39.62
N VAL A 19 47.81 -21.30 40.53
CA VAL A 19 46.37 -21.30 40.22
C VAL A 19 45.92 -19.90 39.75
N ILE A 20 46.37 -18.84 40.42
CA ILE A 20 46.04 -17.46 40.02
C ILE A 20 46.61 -17.14 38.63
N VAL A 21 47.86 -17.50 38.36
CA VAL A 21 48.50 -17.27 37.04
C VAL A 21 47.78 -18.06 35.94
N SER A 22 47.39 -19.31 36.21
CA SER A 22 46.61 -20.12 35.27
C SER A 22 45.24 -19.50 35.01
N PHE A 23 44.55 -19.02 36.05
CA PHE A 23 43.25 -18.36 35.91
C PHE A 23 43.34 -17.05 35.12
N VAL A 24 44.32 -16.19 35.41
CA VAL A 24 44.54 -14.94 34.69
C VAL A 24 44.92 -15.21 33.24
N SER A 25 45.80 -16.18 32.98
CA SER A 25 46.15 -16.59 31.62
C SER A 25 44.94 -17.08 30.84
N TYR A 26 44.07 -17.87 31.48
CA TYR A 26 42.81 -18.34 30.88
C TYR A 26 41.86 -17.18 30.57
N GLN A 27 41.68 -16.23 31.50
CA GLN A 27 40.84 -15.03 31.30
C GLN A 27 41.37 -14.16 30.14
N LEU A 28 42.67 -13.91 30.09
CA LEU A 28 43.29 -13.13 29.00
C LEU A 28 43.13 -13.84 27.65
N PHE A 29 43.37 -15.16 27.60
CA PHE A 29 43.19 -15.93 26.37
C PHE A 29 41.73 -15.91 25.91
N SER A 30 40.78 -16.14 26.82
CA SER A 30 39.34 -16.05 26.53
C SER A 30 38.93 -14.66 26.02
N PHE A 31 39.46 -13.59 26.61
CA PHE A 31 39.19 -12.22 26.18
C PHE A 31 39.72 -11.93 24.77
N THR A 32 40.94 -12.36 24.46
CA THR A 32 41.53 -12.17 23.11
C THR A 32 40.75 -12.92 22.03
N PHE A 33 40.34 -14.17 22.31
CA PHE A 33 39.55 -14.96 21.38
C PHE A 33 38.15 -14.38 21.14
N SER A 34 37.49 -13.92 22.22
CA SER A 34 36.22 -13.21 22.12
C SER A 34 36.36 -11.91 21.31
N SER A 35 37.46 -11.18 21.51
CA SER A 35 37.72 -9.93 20.77
C SER A 35 37.93 -10.18 19.28
N GLN A 36 38.58 -11.28 18.91
CA GLN A 36 38.80 -11.63 17.50
C GLN A 36 37.49 -12.01 16.79
N LYS A 37 36.66 -12.85 17.42
CA LYS A 37 35.33 -13.20 16.86
C LYS A 37 34.44 -11.97 16.70
N VAL A 38 34.46 -11.07 17.68
CA VAL A 38 33.70 -9.81 17.59
C VAL A 38 34.20 -8.96 16.41
N LYS A 39 35.52 -8.87 16.19
CA LYS A 39 36.09 -8.13 15.05
C LYS A 39 35.70 -8.74 13.70
N GLU A 40 35.75 -10.07 13.56
CA GLU A 40 35.38 -10.74 12.31
C GLU A 40 33.90 -10.54 11.97
N HIS A 41 33.03 -10.61 12.98
CA HIS A 41 31.61 -10.32 12.82
C HIS A 41 31.34 -8.84 12.48
N GLU A 42 32.03 -7.90 13.13
CA GLU A 42 31.93 -6.47 12.85
C GLU A 42 32.41 -6.13 11.43
N GLU A 43 33.52 -6.72 10.98
CA GLU A 43 33.99 -6.58 9.60
C GLU A 43 32.96 -7.11 8.60
N LEU A 44 32.31 -8.23 8.91
CA LEU A 44 31.27 -8.79 8.05
C LEU A 44 30.02 -7.90 7.98
N LEU A 45 29.64 -7.27 9.09
CA LEU A 45 28.56 -6.27 9.13
C LEU A 45 28.90 -5.03 8.32
N LEU A 46 30.14 -4.53 8.40
CA LEU A 46 30.60 -3.41 7.59
C LEU A 46 30.52 -3.74 6.09
N LYS A 47 30.99 -4.92 5.68
CA LYS A 47 30.85 -5.39 4.28
C LYS A 47 29.38 -5.50 3.85
N ALA A 48 28.54 -6.05 4.71
CA ALA A 48 27.11 -6.15 4.44
C ALA A 48 26.46 -4.77 4.22
N ASN A 49 26.83 -3.79 5.04
CA ASN A 49 26.39 -2.41 4.86
C ASN A 49 26.92 -1.80 3.56
N ASP A 50 28.21 -1.96 3.25
CA ASP A 50 28.83 -1.39 2.05
C ASP A 50 28.21 -1.96 0.76
N ILE A 51 27.95 -3.27 0.73
CA ILE A 51 27.25 -3.94 -0.37
C ILE A 51 25.83 -3.37 -0.53
N LEU A 52 25.07 -3.28 0.57
CA LEU A 52 23.72 -2.72 0.54
C LEU A 52 23.70 -1.26 0.08
N GLN A 53 24.58 -0.42 0.62
CA GLN A 53 24.67 0.98 0.25
C GLN A 53 25.02 1.14 -1.23
N THR A 54 25.96 0.33 -1.74
CA THR A 54 26.32 0.30 -3.16
C THR A 54 25.11 -0.06 -4.03
N LEU A 55 24.37 -1.10 -3.65
CA LEU A 55 23.17 -1.54 -4.38
C LEU A 55 22.10 -0.44 -4.45
N ILE A 56 21.80 0.25 -3.35
CA ILE A 56 20.69 1.21 -3.27
C ILE A 56 21.05 2.64 -3.67
N SER A 57 22.35 2.96 -3.81
CA SER A 57 22.81 4.31 -4.18
C SER A 57 23.31 4.42 -5.62
N SER A 58 23.75 3.30 -6.21
CA SER A 58 24.28 3.27 -7.58
C SER A 58 23.17 3.11 -8.63
N TYR A 59 23.20 3.97 -9.65
CA TYR A 59 22.28 3.90 -10.79
C TYR A 59 22.54 2.68 -11.68
N THR A 60 23.76 2.15 -11.70
CA THR A 60 24.08 0.90 -12.41
C THR A 60 23.63 -0.33 -11.63
N CYS A 61 23.29 -0.15 -10.34
CA CYS A 61 22.63 -1.13 -9.50
C CYS A 61 21.12 -0.84 -9.41
N LEU A 62 20.53 -0.81 -8.21
CA LEU A 62 19.10 -0.73 -8.00
C LEU A 62 18.56 0.70 -7.90
N ALA A 63 19.40 1.73 -7.75
CA ALA A 63 18.92 3.08 -7.48
C ALA A 63 17.97 3.58 -8.60
N TYR A 64 16.85 4.15 -8.19
CA TYR A 64 15.87 4.74 -9.09
C TYR A 64 16.41 6.03 -9.71
N LYS A 65 16.20 6.19 -11.01
CA LYS A 65 16.65 7.35 -11.78
C LYS A 65 15.47 8.30 -11.96
N ASP A 66 15.55 9.49 -11.36
CA ASP A 66 14.59 10.55 -11.63
C ASP A 66 15.19 11.62 -12.54
N LEU A 67 14.44 12.01 -13.56
CA LEU A 67 14.81 13.04 -14.52
C LEU A 67 14.17 14.36 -14.10
N GLY A 68 14.83 15.06 -13.18
CA GLY A 68 14.43 16.40 -12.79
C GLY A 68 14.92 17.46 -13.78
N LYS A 69 14.33 18.66 -13.74
CA LYS A 69 14.84 19.84 -14.44
C LYS A 69 15.37 20.84 -13.42
N ILE A 70 16.63 21.26 -13.55
CA ILE A 70 17.15 22.45 -12.87
C ILE A 70 17.36 23.50 -13.96
N GLU A 71 16.72 24.66 -13.84
CA GLU A 71 16.89 25.78 -14.78
C GLU A 71 16.64 25.38 -16.26
N ASN A 72 15.59 24.57 -16.51
CA ASN A 72 15.26 23.99 -17.82
C ASN A 72 16.26 22.97 -18.41
N TYR A 73 17.35 22.64 -17.72
CA TYR A 73 18.23 21.55 -18.11
C TYR A 73 17.84 20.26 -17.40
N PRO A 74 17.71 19.13 -18.13
CA PRO A 74 17.50 17.84 -17.50
C PRO A 74 18.74 17.49 -16.67
N LYS A 75 18.55 17.24 -15.38
CA LYS A 75 19.60 16.82 -14.47
C LYS A 75 19.17 15.53 -13.78
N GLU A 76 20.07 14.56 -13.79
CA GLU A 76 19.82 13.25 -13.22
C GLU A 76 20.00 13.31 -11.70
N PHE A 77 18.99 12.86 -10.97
CA PHE A 77 19.07 12.70 -9.52
C PHE A 77 18.98 11.21 -9.19
N SER A 78 20.01 10.71 -8.51
CA SER A 78 19.92 9.44 -7.79
C SER A 78 19.43 9.75 -6.39
N THR A 79 18.25 9.23 -6.05
CA THR A 79 17.72 9.37 -4.69
C THR A 79 18.17 8.18 -3.88
N GLN A 80 18.90 8.44 -2.79
CA GLN A 80 19.29 7.37 -1.88
C GLN A 80 18.04 6.69 -1.31
N LYS A 81 18.06 5.35 -1.25
CA LYS A 81 17.00 4.49 -0.67
C LYS A 81 15.71 4.36 -1.50
N ILE A 82 15.67 4.87 -2.73
CA ILE A 82 14.61 4.54 -3.70
C ILE A 82 15.17 3.54 -4.71
N VAL A 83 14.57 2.36 -4.80
CA VAL A 83 14.98 1.28 -5.70
C VAL A 83 13.96 1.11 -6.84
N ASP A 84 14.46 0.81 -8.03
CA ASP A 84 13.64 0.64 -9.23
C ASP A 84 13.10 -0.80 -9.35
N ALA A 85 11.78 -0.97 -9.41
CA ALA A 85 11.14 -2.29 -9.49
C ALA A 85 11.51 -3.06 -10.77
N ASN A 86 11.72 -2.36 -11.89
CA ASN A 86 12.12 -3.01 -13.13
C ASN A 86 13.54 -3.58 -13.03
N LYS A 87 14.43 -2.84 -12.36
CA LYS A 87 15.78 -3.33 -12.07
C LYS A 87 15.75 -4.49 -11.07
N LEU A 88 14.85 -4.47 -10.08
CA LEU A 88 14.67 -5.62 -9.19
C LEU A 88 14.24 -6.88 -9.95
N ASN A 89 13.32 -6.77 -10.92
CA ASN A 89 12.94 -7.89 -11.79
C ASN A 89 14.12 -8.39 -12.63
N ASP A 90 14.90 -7.47 -13.23
CA ASP A 90 16.10 -7.79 -14.00
C ASP A 90 17.15 -8.49 -13.13
N PHE A 91 17.39 -7.99 -11.92
CA PHE A 91 18.37 -8.54 -10.98
C PHE A 91 17.95 -9.92 -10.47
N ALA A 92 16.68 -10.09 -10.10
CA ALA A 92 16.14 -11.38 -9.67
C ALA A 92 16.27 -12.45 -10.77
N THR A 93 16.26 -12.05 -12.04
CA THR A 93 16.40 -12.96 -13.19
C THR A 93 17.86 -13.23 -13.53
N ARG A 94 18.67 -12.18 -13.74
CA ARG A 94 20.05 -12.28 -14.23
C ARG A 94 21.03 -12.70 -13.14
N PHE A 95 20.78 -12.30 -11.91
CA PHE A 95 21.66 -12.54 -10.76
C PHE A 95 21.00 -13.49 -9.76
N PHE A 96 20.14 -14.39 -10.24
CA PHE A 96 19.40 -15.32 -9.38
C PHE A 96 20.32 -16.21 -8.51
N ASP A 97 21.51 -16.55 -8.99
CA ASP A 97 22.45 -17.45 -8.30
C ASP A 97 23.91 -16.96 -8.31
N VAL A 98 24.15 -15.73 -8.80
CA VAL A 98 25.46 -15.10 -8.93
C VAL A 98 25.41 -13.66 -8.43
N GLN A 99 26.52 -13.12 -7.93
CA GLN A 99 26.56 -11.73 -7.44
C GLN A 99 26.55 -10.72 -8.60
N PRO A 100 25.73 -9.65 -8.53
CA PRO A 100 25.74 -8.57 -9.52
C PRO A 100 27.12 -7.92 -9.61
N GLU A 101 27.56 -7.55 -10.82
CA GLU A 101 28.90 -6.99 -11.03
C GLU A 101 29.11 -5.69 -10.24
N CYS A 102 28.07 -4.89 -10.10
CA CYS A 102 28.14 -3.57 -9.48
C CYS A 102 28.33 -3.60 -7.95
N ALA A 103 28.08 -4.74 -7.29
CA ALA A 103 28.21 -4.91 -5.85
C ALA A 103 28.87 -6.24 -5.49
N ARG A 104 29.76 -6.75 -6.35
CA ARG A 104 30.46 -8.02 -6.16
C ARG A 104 31.54 -7.89 -5.09
N ASP A 105 31.63 -8.88 -4.20
CA ASP A 105 32.71 -8.99 -3.22
C ASP A 105 33.42 -10.35 -3.36
N PHE A 106 34.74 -10.32 -3.44
CA PHE A 106 35.58 -11.51 -3.65
C PHE A 106 35.99 -12.22 -2.36
N ASN A 107 35.60 -11.73 -1.20
CA ASN A 107 35.92 -12.31 0.10
C ASN A 107 34.69 -12.93 0.77
N VAL A 108 33.48 -12.56 0.35
CA VAL A 108 32.22 -13.03 0.96
C VAL A 108 31.17 -13.41 -0.08
N GLY A 109 30.28 -14.33 0.30
CA GLY A 109 29.04 -14.62 -0.40
C GLY A 109 27.91 -13.78 0.14
N TYR A 110 26.91 -13.43 -0.68
CA TYR A 110 25.70 -12.82 -0.13
C TYR A 110 24.42 -13.15 -0.92
N ARG A 111 23.29 -13.09 -0.22
CA ARG A 111 21.93 -13.16 -0.76
C ARG A 111 21.18 -11.90 -0.38
N ILE A 112 20.52 -11.28 -1.36
CA ILE A 112 19.62 -10.16 -1.16
C ILE A 112 18.18 -10.65 -1.26
N LYS A 113 17.33 -10.14 -0.38
CA LYS A 113 15.88 -10.25 -0.46
C LYS A 113 15.26 -8.85 -0.37
N VAL A 114 14.34 -8.53 -1.26
CA VAL A 114 13.57 -7.27 -1.22
C VAL A 114 12.10 -7.62 -1.15
N GLU A 115 11.38 -7.06 -0.19
CA GLU A 115 9.94 -7.29 -0.01
C GLU A 115 9.20 -5.96 0.16
N THR A 116 8.06 -5.80 -0.52
CA THR A 116 7.14 -4.68 -0.26
C THR A 116 6.04 -5.09 0.71
N PHE A 117 5.55 -4.13 1.48
CA PHE A 117 4.41 -4.37 2.36
C PHE A 117 3.10 -4.26 1.59
N PRO A 118 2.12 -5.14 1.87
CA PRO A 118 0.79 -4.96 1.34
C PRO A 118 0.22 -3.68 1.93
N ILE A 119 -0.26 -2.79 1.07
CA ILE A 119 -0.95 -1.59 1.50
C ILE A 119 -2.43 -1.80 1.24
N ASN A 120 -3.20 -1.97 2.31
CA ASN A 120 -4.65 -1.89 2.28
C ASN A 120 -5.04 -0.47 2.63
N ILE A 121 -5.19 0.36 1.61
CA ILE A 121 -5.73 1.69 1.80
C ILE A 121 -7.25 1.59 1.69
N SER A 122 -7.92 1.73 2.84
CA SER A 122 -9.29 2.20 2.91
C SER A 122 -9.24 3.72 2.99
N ALA A 123 -8.89 4.38 1.89
CA ALA A 123 -9.00 5.83 1.78
C ALA A 123 -10.27 6.15 0.99
N ALA A 124 -11.19 6.86 1.64
CA ALA A 124 -12.01 7.82 0.91
C ALA A 124 -11.04 8.77 0.21
N LYS A 125 -11.07 8.84 -1.13
CA LYS A 125 -10.23 9.79 -1.85
C LYS A 125 -10.50 11.19 -1.32
N PRO A 126 -9.48 11.95 -0.91
CA PRO A 126 -9.61 13.39 -0.79
C PRO A 126 -9.53 13.95 -2.21
N GLY A 127 -10.69 14.11 -2.86
CA GLY A 127 -10.69 14.62 -4.23
C GLY A 127 -11.96 14.47 -5.06
N VAL A 128 -13.16 14.60 -4.48
CA VAL A 128 -14.29 15.24 -5.18
C VAL A 128 -15.04 16.05 -4.11
N ILE A 129 -15.19 17.35 -4.35
CA ILE A 129 -16.03 18.22 -3.54
C ILE A 129 -17.44 17.62 -3.54
N GLY A 130 -17.95 17.31 -2.34
CA GLY A 130 -19.09 16.45 -2.06
C GLY A 130 -20.16 16.35 -3.15
N ASP A 131 -20.50 15.11 -3.49
CA ASP A 131 -21.77 14.78 -4.09
C ASP A 131 -22.92 15.35 -3.26
N VAL A 132 -24.02 15.66 -3.94
CA VAL A 132 -25.20 16.24 -3.30
C VAL A 132 -25.72 15.31 -2.20
N PHE A 133 -25.69 13.99 -2.45
CA PHE A 133 -25.99 12.96 -1.45
C PHE A 133 -25.19 13.13 -0.16
N GLY A 134 -23.86 13.08 -0.21
CA GLY A 134 -23.02 13.15 0.99
C GLY A 134 -23.12 14.49 1.73
N LYS A 135 -23.34 15.59 1.01
CA LYS A 135 -23.59 16.91 1.62
C LYS A 135 -24.90 16.93 2.41
N ILE A 136 -25.98 16.40 1.83
CA ILE A 136 -27.29 16.32 2.49
C ILE A 136 -27.26 15.30 3.64
N PHE A 137 -26.67 14.14 3.41
CA PHE A 137 -26.56 13.06 4.41
C PHE A 137 -25.99 13.55 5.73
N LYS A 138 -24.90 14.33 5.69
CA LYS A 138 -24.29 14.94 6.90
C LYS A 138 -25.24 15.87 7.66
N LEU A 139 -26.20 16.50 6.98
CA LEU A 139 -27.15 17.43 7.58
C LEU A 139 -28.36 16.71 8.18
N ILE A 140 -28.69 15.51 7.69
CA ILE A 140 -29.97 14.84 8.00
C ILE A 140 -29.84 13.48 8.69
N ASP A 141 -28.65 12.86 8.72
CA ASP A 141 -28.45 11.57 9.38
C ASP A 141 -28.78 11.61 10.88
N GLY A 142 -29.52 10.61 11.36
CA GLY A 142 -30.06 10.56 12.73
C GLY A 142 -31.27 11.47 12.98
N LYS A 143 -31.90 12.04 11.94
CA LYS A 143 -33.05 12.95 12.06
C LYS A 143 -34.34 12.35 11.46
N LYS A 144 -35.45 13.02 11.76
CA LYS A 144 -36.75 12.87 11.12
C LYS A 144 -36.81 13.81 9.91
N VAL A 145 -37.03 13.28 8.72
CA VAL A 145 -36.91 14.05 7.47
C VAL A 145 -38.10 13.77 6.57
N VAL A 146 -38.65 14.81 5.97
CA VAL A 146 -39.62 14.69 4.88
C VAL A 146 -38.90 14.90 3.55
N PHE A 147 -38.95 13.92 2.67
CA PHE A 147 -38.47 14.05 1.29
C PHE A 147 -39.65 14.42 0.40
N SER A 148 -39.50 15.51 -0.34
CA SER A 148 -40.43 16.06 -1.32
C SER A 148 -39.80 15.87 -2.69
N LEU A 149 -40.39 14.98 -3.49
CA LEU A 149 -39.76 14.37 -4.66
C LEU A 149 -40.57 14.61 -5.94
N ASP A 150 -39.95 15.30 -6.90
CA ASP A 150 -40.52 15.53 -8.22
C ASP A 150 -40.57 14.25 -9.04
N VAL A 151 -41.74 13.95 -9.59
CA VAL A 151 -41.94 12.88 -10.58
C VAL A 151 -42.62 13.41 -11.83
N SER A 152 -42.45 14.69 -12.17
CA SER A 152 -43.01 15.27 -13.40
C SER A 152 -42.40 14.67 -14.68
N GLY A 153 -42.95 15.03 -15.85
CA GLY A 153 -42.66 14.34 -17.09
C GLY A 153 -41.21 14.46 -17.53
N SER A 154 -40.55 15.57 -17.19
CA SER A 154 -39.13 15.80 -17.45
C SER A 154 -38.21 14.83 -16.70
N MET A 155 -38.69 14.16 -15.66
CA MET A 155 -37.92 13.15 -14.94
C MET A 155 -37.65 11.89 -15.78
N VAL A 156 -38.27 11.74 -16.96
CA VAL A 156 -37.92 10.71 -17.95
C VAL A 156 -36.60 11.00 -18.67
N ASP A 157 -36.14 12.25 -18.66
CA ASP A 157 -34.97 12.68 -19.41
C ASP A 157 -33.68 11.96 -18.94
N PRO A 158 -32.70 11.76 -19.84
CA PRO A 158 -31.42 11.17 -19.48
C PRO A 158 -30.64 12.02 -18.46
N ALA A 159 -29.99 11.36 -17.50
CA ALA A 159 -29.28 12.04 -16.42
C ALA A 159 -27.89 11.49 -16.10
N GLY A 160 -27.41 10.45 -16.79
CA GLY A 160 -26.16 9.76 -16.44
C GLY A 160 -26.40 8.29 -16.12
N LYS A 161 -25.43 7.62 -15.50
CA LYS A 161 -25.49 6.17 -15.28
C LYS A 161 -26.42 5.79 -14.13
N CYS A 162 -27.46 5.02 -14.46
CA CYS A 162 -28.36 4.42 -13.48
C CYS A 162 -29.05 3.17 -14.01
N ASP A 163 -29.07 2.12 -13.22
CA ASP A 163 -29.62 0.80 -13.56
C ASP A 163 -30.62 0.26 -12.51
N VAL A 164 -30.96 1.05 -11.48
CA VAL A 164 -31.87 0.60 -10.40
C VAL A 164 -33.35 0.55 -10.81
N ASP A 165 -33.71 1.22 -11.91
CA ASP A 165 -35.04 1.14 -12.54
C ASP A 165 -34.92 0.58 -13.95
N PRO A 166 -35.22 -0.71 -14.17
CA PRO A 166 -35.15 -1.34 -15.48
C PRO A 166 -36.05 -0.70 -16.55
N ASN A 167 -37.13 -0.02 -16.14
CA ASN A 167 -38.07 0.62 -17.07
C ASN A 167 -37.60 2.01 -17.52
N HIS A 168 -36.70 2.65 -16.75
CA HIS A 168 -36.22 4.00 -17.01
C HIS A 168 -34.70 4.11 -16.83
N ILE A 169 -33.93 3.17 -17.40
CA ILE A 169 -32.47 3.14 -17.31
C ILE A 169 -31.86 4.49 -17.73
N ASN A 170 -30.87 4.97 -16.96
CA ASN A 170 -30.13 6.22 -17.17
C ASN A 170 -30.98 7.51 -17.17
N SER A 171 -32.23 7.45 -16.70
CA SER A 171 -33.11 8.62 -16.55
C SER A 171 -32.93 9.35 -15.21
N LYS A 172 -33.44 10.58 -15.12
CA LYS A 172 -33.51 11.32 -13.85
C LYS A 172 -34.35 10.59 -12.80
N ILE A 173 -35.48 9.98 -13.16
CA ILE A 173 -36.31 9.22 -12.22
C ILE A 173 -35.57 7.99 -11.67
N CYS A 174 -34.76 7.31 -12.49
CA CYS A 174 -33.89 6.23 -12.02
C CYS A 174 -32.89 6.76 -10.99
N CYS A 175 -32.25 7.89 -11.26
CA CYS A 175 -31.32 8.52 -10.34
C CYS A 175 -32.00 8.95 -9.05
N LEU A 176 -33.20 9.55 -9.09
CA LEU A 176 -33.97 9.86 -7.89
C LEU A 176 -34.22 8.62 -7.02
N LYS A 177 -34.62 7.49 -7.63
CA LYS A 177 -34.79 6.22 -6.90
C LYS A 177 -33.49 5.77 -6.25
N LYS A 178 -32.38 5.82 -6.99
CA LYS A 178 -31.04 5.47 -6.49
C LYS A 178 -30.59 6.39 -5.34
N PHE A 179 -30.88 7.68 -5.43
CA PHE A 179 -30.60 8.69 -4.40
C PHE A 179 -31.36 8.37 -3.11
N MET A 180 -32.65 8.06 -3.23
CA MET A 180 -33.48 7.65 -2.10
C MET A 180 -33.05 6.31 -1.51
N TYR A 181 -32.69 5.33 -2.34
CA TYR A 181 -32.14 4.05 -1.87
C TYR A 181 -30.86 4.26 -1.05
N GLY A 182 -29.98 5.17 -1.47
CA GLY A 182 -28.79 5.56 -0.70
C GLY A 182 -29.15 6.03 0.72
N PHE A 183 -30.14 6.92 0.88
CA PHE A 183 -30.55 7.38 2.22
C PHE A 183 -31.17 6.24 3.03
N ILE A 184 -32.04 5.44 2.39
CA ILE A 184 -32.69 4.31 3.05
C ILE A 184 -31.69 3.23 3.46
N ASP A 185 -30.53 3.12 2.81
CA ASP A 185 -29.49 2.13 3.11
C ASP A 185 -28.42 2.65 4.08
N GLU A 186 -28.09 3.94 4.04
CA GLU A 186 -26.96 4.47 4.80
C GLU A 186 -27.36 5.20 6.08
N MET A 187 -28.58 5.74 6.17
CA MET A 187 -28.99 6.49 7.36
C MET A 187 -29.03 5.58 8.60
N LYS A 188 -28.72 6.20 9.75
CA LYS A 188 -28.76 5.54 11.06
C LYS A 188 -30.14 4.92 11.34
N PRO A 189 -30.19 3.77 12.03
CA PRO A 189 -31.44 3.06 12.34
C PRO A 189 -32.53 3.93 12.97
N GLU A 190 -32.16 4.84 13.86
CA GLU A 190 -33.09 5.74 14.57
C GLU A 190 -33.66 6.89 13.70
N SER A 191 -33.12 7.10 12.49
CA SER A 191 -33.63 8.10 11.57
C SER A 191 -35.04 7.74 11.11
N LYS A 192 -35.85 8.74 10.77
CA LYS A 192 -37.19 8.51 10.23
C LYS A 192 -37.42 9.29 8.95
N ILE A 193 -37.97 8.63 7.95
CA ILE A 193 -38.23 9.22 6.64
C ILE A 193 -39.73 9.20 6.36
N ALA A 194 -40.26 10.34 5.93
CA ALA A 194 -41.51 10.45 5.23
C ALA A 194 -41.20 10.83 3.79
N VAL A 195 -41.95 10.29 2.84
CA VAL A 195 -41.83 10.57 1.42
C VAL A 195 -43.13 11.18 0.95
N ASN A 196 -43.02 12.37 0.37
CA ASN A 196 -44.05 13.10 -0.34
C ASN A 196 -43.60 13.21 -1.81
N VAL A 197 -44.42 12.75 -2.74
CA VAL A 197 -44.11 12.73 -4.17
C VAL A 197 -45.12 13.58 -4.90
N PHE A 198 -44.65 14.40 -5.85
CA PHE A 198 -45.50 15.31 -6.60
C PHE A 198 -45.38 15.18 -8.11
N GLY A 199 -46.55 15.24 -8.73
CA GLY A 199 -46.77 15.25 -10.17
C GLY A 199 -48.24 15.56 -10.44
N THR A 200 -48.64 15.51 -11.70
CA THR A 200 -50.05 15.54 -12.05
C THR A 200 -50.43 14.35 -12.91
N PHE A 201 -51.57 13.75 -12.62
CA PHE A 201 -52.16 12.69 -13.42
C PHE A 201 -53.52 13.16 -13.96
N ASN A 202 -53.69 13.20 -15.29
CA ASN A 202 -54.91 13.69 -15.94
C ASN A 202 -55.33 15.10 -15.46
N ALA A 203 -54.36 16.02 -15.33
CA ALA A 203 -54.53 17.38 -14.83
C ALA A 203 -54.96 17.53 -13.35
N TYR A 204 -54.97 16.44 -12.57
CA TYR A 204 -55.15 16.50 -11.11
C TYR A 204 -53.80 16.35 -10.42
N VAL A 205 -53.58 17.14 -9.37
CA VAL A 205 -52.39 17.01 -8.54
C VAL A 205 -52.45 15.69 -7.78
N LYS A 206 -51.40 14.89 -7.90
CA LYS A 206 -51.29 13.58 -7.25
C LYS A 206 -50.18 13.62 -6.22
N TRP A 207 -50.52 13.14 -5.02
CA TRP A 207 -49.61 13.02 -3.89
C TRP A 207 -49.46 11.55 -3.52
N VAL A 208 -48.22 11.12 -3.27
CA VAL A 208 -47.97 9.91 -2.50
C VAL A 208 -47.29 10.32 -1.21
N ILE A 209 -48.10 10.42 -0.15
CA ILE A 209 -47.62 10.72 1.21
C ILE A 209 -47.47 9.42 1.96
N THR A 210 -46.26 9.14 2.40
CA THR A 210 -45.97 8.05 3.33
C THR A 210 -45.76 8.62 4.73
N PRO A 211 -46.25 7.93 5.78
CA PRO A 211 -46.05 8.39 7.14
C PRO A 211 -44.57 8.31 7.52
N LEU A 212 -44.17 9.10 8.51
CA LEU A 212 -42.82 9.12 9.04
C LEU A 212 -42.45 7.73 9.58
N THR A 213 -41.60 7.00 8.85
CA THR A 213 -41.27 5.61 9.11
C THR A 213 -39.81 5.50 9.53
N GLU A 214 -39.56 4.80 10.63
CA GLU A 214 -38.21 4.58 11.17
C GLU A 214 -37.40 3.64 10.29
N ILE A 215 -36.11 3.95 10.08
CA ILE A 215 -35.27 3.26 9.09
C ILE A 215 -35.04 1.80 9.44
N ASP A 216 -34.68 1.51 10.70
CA ASP A 216 -34.24 0.20 11.23
C ASP A 216 -34.74 -1.05 10.47
N ASP A 217 -35.85 -1.64 10.93
CA ASP A 217 -36.46 -2.84 10.32
C ASP A 217 -37.32 -2.53 9.07
N ASN A 218 -37.48 -1.26 8.69
CA ASN A 218 -38.40 -0.87 7.61
C ASN A 218 -37.71 -0.54 6.28
N ARG A 219 -36.40 -0.77 6.12
CA ARG A 219 -35.68 -0.44 4.86
C ARG A 219 -36.35 -1.01 3.61
N ILE A 220 -36.74 -2.29 3.65
CA ILE A 220 -37.43 -2.96 2.54
C ILE A 220 -38.79 -2.29 2.26
N LYS A 221 -39.56 -2.01 3.31
CA LYS A 221 -40.87 -1.36 3.20
C LYS A 221 -40.75 0.06 2.64
N LEU A 222 -39.77 0.83 3.09
CA LEU A 222 -39.47 2.16 2.57
C LEU A 222 -39.11 2.13 1.09
N LYS A 223 -38.24 1.19 0.67
CA LYS A 223 -37.90 1.01 -0.74
C LYS A 223 -39.12 0.66 -1.60
N SER A 224 -40.06 -0.14 -1.09
CA SER A 224 -41.30 -0.49 -1.80
C SER A 224 -42.22 0.69 -2.09
N TYR A 225 -42.07 1.82 -1.39
CA TYR A 225 -42.77 3.07 -1.71
C TYR A 225 -42.11 3.86 -2.85
N ILE A 226 -40.80 3.70 -3.03
CA ILE A 226 -39.99 4.40 -4.04
C ILE A 226 -39.95 3.63 -5.36
N GLU A 227 -39.96 2.30 -5.29
CA GLU A 227 -39.88 1.41 -6.46
C GLU A 227 -40.95 1.69 -7.55
N PRO A 228 -42.25 1.89 -7.23
CA PRO A 228 -43.29 2.06 -8.24
C PRO A 228 -43.40 3.49 -8.80
N LEU A 229 -42.54 4.42 -8.36
CA LEU A 229 -42.59 5.80 -8.85
C LEU A 229 -42.30 5.85 -10.36
N THR A 230 -43.11 6.59 -11.10
CA THR A 230 -42.96 6.78 -12.55
C THR A 230 -43.18 8.24 -12.89
N PRO A 231 -42.57 8.76 -13.98
CA PRO A 231 -42.86 10.11 -14.44
C PRO A 231 -44.35 10.34 -14.70
N GLU A 232 -44.84 11.51 -14.33
CA GLU A 232 -46.20 12.03 -14.48
C GLU A 232 -46.17 13.29 -15.37
N ASP A 233 -47.19 14.16 -15.38
CA ASP A 233 -47.20 15.26 -16.36
C ASP A 233 -46.48 16.53 -15.88
N SER A 234 -47.03 17.23 -14.88
CA SER A 234 -46.63 18.60 -14.51
C SER A 234 -45.95 18.69 -13.13
N THR A 235 -45.48 19.88 -12.76
CA THR A 235 -44.62 20.15 -11.59
C THR A 235 -45.33 21.11 -10.61
N PRO A 236 -46.22 20.63 -9.72
CA PRO A 236 -46.95 21.46 -8.75
C PRO A 236 -46.17 21.71 -7.44
N MET A 237 -44.92 22.19 -7.56
CA MET A 237 -43.96 22.31 -6.45
C MET A 237 -44.48 23.14 -5.26
N CYS A 238 -45.20 24.25 -5.49
CA CYS A 238 -45.71 25.10 -4.42
C CYS A 238 -46.70 24.36 -3.52
N VAL A 239 -47.61 23.58 -4.12
CA VAL A 239 -48.62 22.84 -3.40
C VAL A 239 -47.96 21.68 -2.65
N ASP A 240 -46.94 21.06 -3.26
CA ASP A 240 -46.18 19.98 -2.61
C ASP A 240 -45.44 20.47 -1.38
N LEU A 241 -44.74 21.59 -1.53
CA LEU A 241 -43.96 22.18 -0.46
C LEU A 241 -44.86 22.54 0.73
N GLU A 242 -46.08 23.02 0.46
CA GLU A 242 -47.07 23.30 1.50
C GLU A 242 -47.51 22.01 2.24
N GLU A 243 -47.77 20.92 1.53
CA GLU A 243 -48.08 19.63 2.16
C GLU A 243 -46.88 19.04 2.91
N ALA A 244 -45.67 19.19 2.39
CA ALA A 244 -44.44 18.78 3.06
C ALA A 244 -44.25 19.54 4.39
N PHE A 245 -44.54 20.84 4.44
CA PHE A 245 -44.53 21.60 5.69
C PHE A 245 -45.61 21.14 6.67
N LYS A 246 -46.86 20.94 6.21
CA LYS A 246 -47.94 20.44 7.07
C LYS A 246 -47.58 19.09 7.69
N LEU A 247 -47.00 18.19 6.88
CA LEU A 247 -46.52 16.89 7.35
C LEU A 247 -45.36 17.04 8.33
N ALA A 248 -44.37 17.86 8.00
CA ALA A 248 -43.21 18.10 8.86
C ALA A 248 -43.62 18.68 10.23
N ILE A 249 -44.60 19.58 10.26
CA ILE A 249 -45.13 20.15 11.51
C ILE A 249 -45.88 19.09 12.30
N THR A 250 -46.76 18.33 11.65
CA THR A 250 -47.60 17.32 12.29
C THR A 250 -46.75 16.19 12.90
N GLU A 251 -45.70 15.76 12.19
CA GLU A 251 -44.82 14.66 12.59
C GLU A 251 -43.59 15.12 13.39
N ASN A 252 -43.48 16.44 13.63
CA ASN A 252 -42.33 17.08 14.27
C ASN A 252 -41.00 16.67 13.60
N ALA A 253 -40.94 16.81 12.28
CA ALA A 253 -39.76 16.54 11.47
C ALA A 253 -38.72 17.66 11.63
N HIS A 254 -37.45 17.31 11.50
CA HIS A 254 -36.35 18.23 11.69
C HIS A 254 -35.95 18.98 10.41
N ALA A 255 -36.30 18.47 9.23
CA ALA A 255 -35.95 19.06 7.94
C ALA A 255 -36.85 18.53 6.82
N ILE A 256 -36.87 19.28 5.72
CA ILE A 256 -37.44 18.86 4.43
C ILE A 256 -36.32 18.81 3.40
N VAL A 257 -36.30 17.79 2.55
CA VAL A 257 -35.43 17.71 1.37
C VAL A 257 -36.32 17.77 0.14
N LEU A 258 -36.20 18.83 -0.68
CA LEU A 258 -36.97 19.04 -1.90
C LEU A 258 -36.07 18.79 -3.12
N LEU A 259 -36.43 17.87 -4.00
CA LEU A 259 -35.70 17.58 -5.24
C LEU A 259 -36.62 17.79 -6.44
N THR A 260 -36.19 18.60 -7.41
CA THR A 260 -36.89 18.86 -8.67
C THR A 260 -35.93 19.03 -9.84
N ASP A 261 -36.37 18.69 -11.05
CA ASP A 261 -35.63 18.89 -12.29
C ASP A 261 -36.18 20.03 -13.17
N GLY A 262 -37.18 20.75 -12.66
CA GLY A 262 -38.00 21.66 -13.45
C GLY A 262 -38.43 22.94 -12.75
N ASN A 263 -39.35 23.66 -13.40
CA ASN A 263 -40.01 24.85 -12.88
C ASN A 263 -41.41 24.49 -12.37
N GLU A 264 -41.87 25.18 -11.33
CA GLU A 264 -43.30 25.11 -10.97
C GLU A 264 -44.15 25.64 -12.13
N ASN A 265 -45.12 24.83 -12.59
CA ASN A 265 -45.90 25.15 -13.80
C ASN A 265 -47.41 24.87 -13.69
N VAL A 266 -47.88 24.22 -12.62
CA VAL A 266 -49.31 23.95 -12.36
C VAL A 266 -49.60 24.15 -10.87
N GLY A 267 -50.81 24.62 -10.54
CA GLY A 267 -51.28 24.72 -9.15
C GLY A 267 -50.72 25.91 -8.34
N CYS A 268 -49.85 26.73 -8.94
CA CYS A 268 -49.14 27.83 -8.27
C CYS A 268 -49.64 29.24 -8.65
N GLU A 269 -50.84 29.35 -9.22
CA GLU A 269 -51.41 30.63 -9.67
C GLU A 269 -51.65 31.62 -8.52
N GLN A 270 -52.01 31.10 -7.34
CA GLN A 270 -52.32 31.90 -6.16
C GLN A 270 -51.11 32.11 -5.26
N LYS A 271 -50.16 31.16 -5.28
CA LYS A 271 -49.07 31.10 -4.32
C LYS A 271 -47.86 30.39 -4.91
N SER A 272 -46.71 31.07 -4.95
CA SER A 272 -45.44 30.46 -5.37
C SER A 272 -44.78 29.67 -4.24
N SER A 273 -43.86 28.77 -4.58
CA SER A 273 -43.06 28.03 -3.57
C SER A 273 -42.29 28.97 -2.62
N VAL A 274 -41.85 30.13 -3.11
CA VAL A 274 -41.19 31.16 -2.29
C VAL A 274 -42.16 31.73 -1.25
N GLN A 275 -43.41 32.01 -1.62
CA GLN A 275 -44.43 32.49 -0.69
C GLN A 275 -44.82 31.42 0.33
N VAL A 276 -44.88 30.15 -0.08
CA VAL A 276 -45.06 29.01 0.85
C VAL A 276 -43.93 28.98 1.87
N ALA A 277 -42.67 29.07 1.44
CA ALA A 277 -41.53 29.12 2.36
C ALA A 277 -41.61 30.30 3.35
N GLN A 278 -42.09 31.47 2.91
CA GLN A 278 -42.29 32.63 3.79
C GLN A 278 -43.34 32.37 4.87
N ASP A 279 -44.49 31.83 4.48
CA ASP A 279 -45.60 31.55 5.41
C ASP A 279 -45.21 30.54 6.49
N TYR A 280 -44.37 29.55 6.14
CA TYR A 280 -43.93 28.51 7.06
C TYR A 280 -42.58 28.80 7.75
N SER A 281 -41.91 29.91 7.43
CA SER A 281 -40.59 30.26 7.98
C SER A 281 -40.55 30.34 9.51
N SER A 282 -41.68 30.72 10.14
CA SER A 282 -41.79 30.83 11.61
C SER A 282 -41.65 29.50 12.35
N TYR A 283 -41.88 28.36 11.68
CA TYR A 283 -41.72 27.02 12.25
C TYR A 283 -40.26 26.55 12.31
N LYS A 284 -39.33 27.27 11.68
CA LYS A 284 -37.88 26.98 11.71
C LYS A 284 -37.51 25.55 11.23
N ILE A 285 -38.24 25.04 10.26
CA ILE A 285 -37.94 23.77 9.59
C ILE A 285 -37.11 24.08 8.33
N PRO A 286 -35.81 23.75 8.29
CA PRO A 286 -34.99 24.02 7.12
C PRO A 286 -35.40 23.15 5.93
N VAL A 287 -35.42 23.77 4.74
CA VAL A 287 -35.62 23.07 3.47
C VAL A 287 -34.30 23.00 2.72
N TYR A 288 -33.79 21.79 2.53
CA TYR A 288 -32.63 21.51 1.68
C TYR A 288 -33.13 21.24 0.25
N THR A 289 -32.83 22.15 -0.67
CA THR A 289 -33.31 22.05 -2.05
C THR A 289 -32.25 21.44 -2.96
N VAL A 290 -32.68 20.64 -3.94
CA VAL A 290 -31.83 19.99 -4.94
C VAL A 290 -32.40 20.28 -6.32
N GLY A 291 -31.70 21.10 -7.09
CA GLY A 291 -31.95 21.25 -8.53
C GLY A 291 -31.23 20.15 -9.29
N PHE A 292 -31.95 19.37 -10.08
CA PHE A 292 -31.41 18.24 -10.82
C PHE A 292 -31.47 18.43 -12.33
N GLY A 293 -30.31 18.55 -12.97
CA GLY A 293 -30.19 18.85 -14.38
C GLY A 293 -30.50 20.32 -14.72
N SER A 294 -30.32 20.67 -15.99
CA SER A 294 -30.36 22.06 -16.48
C SER A 294 -31.75 22.71 -16.52
N GLY A 295 -32.82 21.93 -16.31
CA GLY A 295 -34.20 22.42 -16.32
C GLY A 295 -34.66 23.05 -14.99
N ALA A 296 -33.92 22.81 -13.91
CA ALA A 296 -34.29 23.27 -12.57
C ALA A 296 -34.08 24.77 -12.40
N ASN A 297 -35.05 25.44 -11.76
CA ASN A 297 -34.94 26.86 -11.45
C ASN A 297 -34.23 27.11 -10.12
N MET A 298 -32.90 27.19 -10.19
CA MET A 298 -32.07 27.38 -9.01
C MET A 298 -32.38 28.65 -8.24
N GLN A 299 -32.86 29.73 -8.87
CA GLN A 299 -33.21 30.96 -8.17
C GLN A 299 -34.34 30.72 -7.15
N ILE A 300 -35.41 30.03 -7.57
CA ILE A 300 -36.53 29.69 -6.68
C ILE A 300 -36.07 28.75 -5.56
N LEU A 301 -35.25 27.75 -5.89
CA LEU A 301 -34.75 26.77 -4.93
C LEU A 301 -33.81 27.38 -3.89
N GLU A 302 -32.96 28.32 -4.29
CA GLU A 302 -32.09 29.09 -3.40
C GLU A 302 -32.91 30.00 -2.48
N ASP A 303 -33.95 30.66 -3.00
CA ASP A 303 -34.82 31.51 -2.20
C ASP A 303 -35.58 30.70 -1.14
N VAL A 304 -36.15 29.56 -1.50
CA VAL A 304 -36.83 28.64 -0.55
C VAL A 304 -35.87 28.17 0.55
N ALA A 305 -34.67 27.69 0.17
CA ALA A 305 -33.68 27.23 1.13
C ALA A 305 -33.24 28.36 2.07
N ARG A 306 -32.94 29.54 1.53
CA ARG A 306 -32.50 30.71 2.29
C ARG A 306 -33.55 31.20 3.28
N ILE A 307 -34.82 31.26 2.88
CA ILE A 307 -35.93 31.71 3.74
C ILE A 307 -36.13 30.78 4.93
N THR A 308 -35.93 29.48 4.73
CA THR A 308 -36.20 28.43 5.74
C THR A 308 -34.97 28.10 6.59
N GLY A 309 -33.80 28.64 6.24
CA GLY A 309 -32.52 28.36 6.90
C GLY A 309 -31.86 27.05 6.46
N GLY A 310 -32.25 26.51 5.30
CA GLY A 310 -31.60 25.39 4.65
C GLY A 310 -30.52 25.83 3.64
N ASN A 311 -30.09 24.88 2.81
CA ASN A 311 -29.08 25.06 1.75
C ASN A 311 -29.63 24.55 0.41
N ALA A 312 -29.29 25.23 -0.68
CA ALA A 312 -29.55 24.74 -2.02
C ALA A 312 -28.35 23.98 -2.57
N PHE A 313 -28.64 22.91 -3.30
CA PHE A 313 -27.67 22.05 -3.97
C PHE A 313 -28.07 21.90 -5.44
N TYR A 314 -27.07 21.68 -6.28
CA TYR A 314 -27.25 21.44 -7.71
C TYR A 314 -26.46 20.19 -8.10
N ALA A 315 -27.09 19.35 -8.90
CA ALA A 315 -26.43 18.23 -9.59
C ALA A 315 -26.86 18.29 -11.05
N GLU A 316 -25.91 18.34 -11.98
CA GLU A 316 -26.23 18.26 -13.41
C GLU A 316 -26.49 16.82 -13.84
N THR A 317 -25.80 15.87 -13.21
CA THR A 317 -25.80 14.45 -13.56
C THR A 317 -26.07 13.54 -12.37
N CYS A 318 -26.41 12.29 -12.66
CA CYS A 318 -26.64 11.22 -11.69
C CYS A 318 -25.43 11.00 -10.79
N GLU A 319 -24.24 11.07 -11.38
CA GLU A 319 -22.96 10.90 -10.72
C GLU A 319 -22.64 12.05 -9.75
N GLU A 320 -23.09 13.27 -10.07
CA GLU A 320 -23.01 14.42 -9.15
C GLU A 320 -24.06 14.35 -8.04
N LEU A 321 -25.25 13.80 -8.37
CA LEU A 321 -26.34 13.61 -7.42
C LEU A 321 -25.97 12.53 -6.39
N ILE A 322 -25.38 11.43 -6.86
CA ILE A 322 -25.03 10.21 -6.13
C ILE A 322 -23.64 9.81 -6.59
N SER A 323 -22.58 10.13 -5.83
CA SER A 323 -21.27 9.63 -6.20
C SER A 323 -21.26 8.11 -6.02
N GLU A 324 -21.04 7.36 -7.10
CA GLU A 324 -20.81 5.91 -7.05
C GLU A 324 -19.45 5.51 -6.44
N GLU A 325 -18.74 6.41 -5.75
CA GLU A 325 -17.49 6.02 -5.09
C GLU A 325 -17.76 5.37 -3.71
N GLY A 326 -18.38 4.18 -3.76
CA GLY A 326 -18.24 3.18 -2.71
C GLY A 326 -16.75 2.96 -2.40
N ILE A 327 -16.44 2.81 -1.12
CA ILE A 327 -15.10 2.58 -0.57
C ILE A 327 -14.34 1.56 -1.43
N LYS A 328 -13.45 2.03 -2.31
CA LYS A 328 -12.51 1.13 -2.98
C LYS A 328 -11.46 0.75 -1.94
N ASN A 329 -11.57 -0.47 -1.43
CA ASN A 329 -10.45 -1.14 -0.78
C ASN A 329 -9.37 -1.33 -1.85
N VAL A 330 -8.40 -0.41 -1.90
CA VAL A 330 -7.22 -0.57 -2.74
C VAL A 330 -6.28 -1.47 -1.96
N SER A 331 -6.30 -2.77 -2.28
CA SER A 331 -5.32 -3.74 -1.82
C SER A 331 -4.17 -3.76 -2.83
N ILE A 332 -3.05 -3.15 -2.47
CA ILE A 332 -1.81 -3.27 -3.24
C ILE A 332 -1.12 -4.58 -2.80
N PRO A 333 -0.87 -5.54 -3.71
CA PRO A 333 -0.22 -6.80 -3.36
C PRO A 333 1.24 -6.57 -2.91
N SER A 334 1.73 -7.45 -2.05
CA SER A 334 3.15 -7.52 -1.70
C SER A 334 3.93 -8.19 -2.84
N TYR A 335 5.12 -7.67 -3.12
CA TYR A 335 6.07 -8.24 -4.08
C TYR A 335 7.33 -8.67 -3.34
N SER A 336 8.01 -9.71 -3.85
CA SER A 336 9.27 -10.21 -3.29
C SER A 336 10.25 -10.52 -4.41
N TRP A 337 11.51 -10.12 -4.23
CA TRP A 337 12.62 -10.38 -5.14
C TRP A 337 13.79 -10.95 -4.37
N GLU A 338 14.54 -11.86 -4.99
CA GLU A 338 15.77 -12.37 -4.42
C GLU A 338 16.85 -12.58 -5.49
N PHE A 339 18.09 -12.27 -5.14
CA PHE A 339 19.25 -12.40 -6.02
C PHE A 339 20.56 -12.51 -5.21
N GLY A 340 21.67 -12.82 -5.89
CA GLY A 340 22.96 -13.14 -5.28
C GLY A 340 23.17 -14.66 -5.19
N ASN A 341 24.10 -15.09 -4.34
CA ASN A 341 24.41 -16.50 -4.17
C ASN A 341 23.23 -17.26 -3.56
N MET A 342 22.86 -18.39 -4.15
CA MET A 342 21.78 -19.25 -3.66
C MET A 342 22.22 -20.10 -2.45
N ASN A 343 23.46 -20.56 -2.51
CA ASN A 343 24.01 -21.62 -1.67
C ASN A 343 25.25 -21.11 -0.95
N PHE A 344 25.55 -21.62 0.25
CA PHE A 344 26.64 -21.12 1.09
C PHE A 344 27.39 -22.23 1.81
N SER A 345 28.59 -21.94 2.32
CA SER A 345 29.28 -22.85 3.24
C SER A 345 28.41 -23.20 4.46
N GLU A 346 28.48 -24.45 4.90
CA GLU A 346 27.78 -24.99 6.07
C GLU A 346 28.76 -25.69 7.03
N GLU A 347 28.27 -26.13 8.18
CA GLU A 347 29.03 -26.90 9.18
C GLU A 347 30.39 -26.23 9.51
N ASP A 348 31.49 -26.99 9.53
CA ASP A 348 32.83 -26.49 9.86
C ASP A 348 33.41 -25.54 8.79
N ALA A 349 32.82 -25.51 7.58
CA ALA A 349 33.23 -24.60 6.51
C ALA A 349 32.62 -23.19 6.66
N LEU A 350 31.53 -23.05 7.40
CA LEU A 350 30.95 -21.75 7.72
C LEU A 350 31.78 -21.08 8.83
N LYS A 351 32.41 -19.94 8.53
CA LYS A 351 33.23 -19.22 9.53
C LYS A 351 32.42 -18.15 10.25
N GLU A 352 31.65 -17.36 9.51
CA GLU A 352 30.84 -16.27 10.06
C GLU A 352 29.65 -15.92 9.14
N GLU A 353 28.55 -15.45 9.72
CA GLU A 353 27.36 -15.00 8.99
C GLU A 353 26.81 -13.70 9.63
N ALA A 354 26.47 -12.73 8.79
CA ALA A 354 25.83 -11.50 9.22
C ALA A 354 24.56 -11.23 8.41
N ARG A 355 23.58 -10.59 9.06
CA ARG A 355 22.32 -10.16 8.42
C ARG A 355 22.04 -8.70 8.73
N LEU A 356 21.68 -7.94 7.70
CA LEU A 356 21.26 -6.55 7.84
C LEU A 356 19.96 -6.33 7.05
N SER A 357 19.18 -5.36 7.48
CA SER A 357 17.94 -4.97 6.81
C SER A 357 17.77 -3.46 6.81
N PHE A 358 17.50 -2.86 5.66
CA PHE A 358 17.21 -1.42 5.53
C PHE A 358 15.80 -1.16 4.99
N PRO A 359 15.12 -0.12 5.47
CA PRO A 359 13.90 0.35 4.84
C PRO A 359 14.25 0.97 3.48
N VAL A 360 13.44 0.66 2.47
CA VAL A 360 13.56 1.18 1.11
C VAL A 360 12.20 1.56 0.56
N ILE A 361 12.19 2.42 -0.45
CA ILE A 361 11.01 2.72 -1.26
C ILE A 361 11.22 2.06 -2.62
N VAL A 362 10.28 1.22 -3.05
CA VAL A 362 10.29 0.57 -4.35
C VAL A 362 9.45 1.40 -5.31
N ALA A 363 10.08 2.01 -6.30
CA ALA A 363 9.42 2.76 -7.36
C ALA A 363 9.02 1.81 -8.49
N SER A 364 7.72 1.60 -8.71
CA SER A 364 7.23 0.79 -9.83
C SER A 364 7.13 1.59 -11.13
N ASN A 365 6.83 2.88 -11.02
CA ASN A 365 6.75 3.86 -12.11
C ASN A 365 6.91 5.27 -11.49
N SER A 366 6.76 6.31 -12.31
CA SER A 366 6.91 7.71 -11.87
C SER A 366 5.90 8.18 -10.81
N SER A 367 4.79 7.45 -10.60
CA SER A 367 3.71 7.82 -9.68
C SER A 367 3.45 6.81 -8.56
N THR A 368 4.12 5.66 -8.56
CA THR A 368 3.83 4.54 -7.65
C THR A 368 5.07 4.15 -6.85
N PHE A 369 5.02 4.42 -5.55
CA PHE A 369 6.08 4.17 -4.60
C PHE A 369 5.57 3.27 -3.48
N LEU A 370 6.19 2.11 -3.29
CA LEU A 370 5.80 1.13 -2.29
C LEU A 370 6.85 1.04 -1.19
N PRO A 371 6.48 1.13 0.10
CA PRO A 371 7.41 0.88 1.18
C PRO A 371 7.81 -0.60 1.18
N GLY A 372 9.09 -0.85 1.44
CA GLY A 372 9.62 -2.20 1.55
C GLY A 372 10.84 -2.28 2.45
N ILE A 373 11.36 -3.49 2.59
CA ILE A 373 12.62 -3.78 3.26
C ILE A 373 13.53 -4.51 2.27
N ILE A 374 14.79 -4.08 2.22
CA ILE A 374 15.87 -4.85 1.61
C ILE A 374 16.66 -5.53 2.74
N GLN A 375 16.86 -6.83 2.62
CA GLN A 375 17.62 -7.66 3.55
C GLN A 375 18.84 -8.24 2.83
N ILE A 376 19.97 -8.28 3.50
CA ILE A 376 21.16 -8.99 3.04
C ILE A 376 21.54 -10.05 4.06
N ARG A 377 21.87 -11.25 3.57
CA ARG A 377 22.59 -12.29 4.30
C ARG A 377 23.98 -12.38 3.70
N VAL A 378 25.01 -12.05 4.47
CA VAL A 378 26.42 -12.17 4.05
C VAL A 378 27.06 -13.33 4.79
N VAL A 379 27.81 -14.15 4.06
CA VAL A 379 28.48 -15.34 4.58
C VAL A 379 29.97 -15.29 4.24
N SER A 380 30.79 -15.62 5.23
CA SER A 380 32.22 -15.87 5.07
C SER A 380 32.50 -17.32 5.40
N GLY A 381 32.95 -18.08 4.39
CA GLY A 381 33.21 -19.50 4.52
C GLY A 381 34.26 -19.99 3.52
N ASP A 382 34.62 -21.27 3.64
CA ASP A 382 35.63 -21.91 2.80
C ASP A 382 35.24 -21.84 1.30
N LEU A 383 33.94 -22.05 0.99
CA LEU A 383 33.40 -22.02 -0.36
C LEU A 383 33.42 -20.60 -0.95
N GLU A 384 32.96 -19.60 -0.19
CA GLU A 384 32.89 -18.20 -0.61
C GLU A 384 34.27 -17.63 -0.90
N LYS A 385 35.26 -17.94 -0.06
CA LYS A 385 36.65 -17.48 -0.24
C LYS A 385 37.27 -18.08 -1.49
N LEU A 386 37.09 -19.39 -1.74
CA LEU A 386 37.63 -20.03 -2.92
C LEU A 386 36.94 -19.51 -4.20
N ARG A 387 35.60 -19.45 -4.21
CA ARG A 387 34.83 -18.88 -5.32
C ARG A 387 35.31 -17.46 -5.63
N GLY A 388 35.39 -16.62 -4.60
CA GLY A 388 35.85 -15.23 -4.75
C GLY A 388 37.29 -15.12 -5.21
N GLY A 389 38.19 -16.03 -4.78
CA GLY A 389 39.56 -16.15 -5.30
C GLY A 389 39.59 -16.43 -6.80
N ILE A 390 38.82 -17.44 -7.26
CA ILE A 390 38.67 -17.81 -8.67
C ILE A 390 38.14 -16.63 -9.49
N GLU A 391 37.05 -16.00 -9.06
CA GLU A 391 36.44 -14.89 -9.77
C GLU A 391 37.33 -13.65 -9.80
N SER A 392 37.99 -13.32 -8.69
CA SER A 392 38.91 -12.19 -8.60
C SER A 392 40.05 -12.33 -9.61
N SER A 393 40.67 -13.51 -9.69
CA SER A 393 41.72 -13.76 -10.68
C SER A 393 41.18 -13.78 -12.10
N CYS A 394 40.04 -14.43 -12.34
CA CYS A 394 39.45 -14.56 -13.67
C CYS A 394 39.07 -13.20 -14.29
N LEU A 395 38.35 -12.37 -13.53
CA LEU A 395 37.74 -11.13 -14.02
C LEU A 395 38.76 -9.99 -14.11
N ASN A 396 39.73 -9.95 -13.20
CA ASN A 396 40.75 -8.90 -13.20
C ASN A 396 41.99 -9.25 -14.05
N ASN A 397 42.05 -10.45 -14.63
CA ASN A 397 43.22 -10.96 -15.37
C ASN A 397 44.52 -10.93 -14.54
N LEU A 398 44.44 -11.35 -13.28
CA LEU A 398 45.57 -11.36 -12.36
C LEU A 398 45.87 -12.77 -11.84
N ASP A 399 47.14 -13.12 -11.87
CA ASP A 399 47.65 -14.27 -11.12
C ASP A 399 47.59 -13.96 -9.62
N LYS A 400 47.04 -14.89 -8.83
CA LYS A 400 46.89 -14.72 -7.38
C LYS A 400 47.22 -16.03 -6.69
N THR A 401 48.07 -15.95 -5.66
CA THR A 401 48.27 -17.05 -4.72
C THR A 401 47.66 -16.69 -3.38
N SER A 402 46.90 -17.60 -2.79
CA SER A 402 46.26 -17.38 -1.49
C SER A 402 46.26 -18.67 -0.67
N TYR A 403 46.34 -18.51 0.64
CA TYR A 403 46.28 -19.61 1.58
C TYR A 403 44.83 -19.95 1.89
N TYR A 404 44.50 -21.25 1.85
CA TYR A 404 43.18 -21.78 2.16
C TYR A 404 43.27 -22.95 3.12
N GLU A 405 42.25 -23.08 3.98
CA GLU A 405 42.05 -24.22 4.85
C GLU A 405 40.64 -24.76 4.59
N PHE A 406 40.54 -25.93 3.99
CA PHE A 406 39.27 -26.53 3.58
C PHE A 406 38.84 -27.60 4.56
N SER A 407 37.64 -27.44 5.10
CA SER A 407 37.04 -28.37 6.06
C SER A 407 36.44 -29.61 5.37
N TYR A 408 36.05 -29.48 4.10
CA TYR A 408 35.40 -30.51 3.29
C TYR A 408 36.03 -30.61 1.89
N PRO A 409 35.85 -31.74 1.17
CA PRO A 409 36.29 -31.85 -0.21
C PRO A 409 35.59 -30.82 -1.10
N ILE A 410 36.35 -30.19 -1.99
CA ILE A 410 35.84 -29.23 -2.97
C ILE A 410 36.08 -29.73 -4.38
N THR A 411 35.07 -29.62 -5.23
CA THR A 411 35.17 -29.87 -6.67
C THR A 411 34.98 -28.56 -7.42
N ILE A 412 35.98 -28.15 -8.18
CA ILE A 412 35.94 -27.02 -9.10
C ILE A 412 35.53 -27.56 -10.46
N LYS A 413 34.51 -26.96 -11.07
CA LYS A 413 34.05 -27.23 -12.44
C LYS A 413 34.19 -25.95 -13.27
N SER A 414 33.86 -26.02 -14.57
CA SER A 414 34.04 -24.86 -15.46
C SER A 414 33.15 -23.66 -15.09
N GLU A 415 31.96 -23.88 -14.54
CA GLU A 415 30.97 -22.82 -14.27
C GLU A 415 30.54 -22.75 -12.81
N GLU A 416 31.03 -23.64 -11.96
CA GLU A 416 30.64 -23.70 -10.55
C GLU A 416 31.76 -24.29 -9.69
N VAL A 417 31.69 -23.99 -8.39
CA VAL A 417 32.49 -24.63 -7.36
C VAL A 417 31.56 -25.27 -6.34
N CYS A 418 31.82 -26.53 -6.02
CA CYS A 418 30.96 -27.34 -5.18
C CYS A 418 31.72 -27.88 -3.99
N MET A 419 31.09 -27.88 -2.82
CA MET A 419 31.61 -28.47 -1.59
C MET A 419 30.76 -29.65 -1.17
N GLN A 420 31.42 -30.75 -0.79
CA GLN A 420 30.78 -32.01 -0.42
C GLN A 420 30.62 -32.11 1.10
N PHE A 421 29.42 -31.82 1.59
CA PHE A 421 29.07 -31.95 3.00
C PHE A 421 28.52 -33.34 3.32
N LYS A 422 28.35 -33.64 4.62
CA LYS A 422 27.74 -34.89 5.07
C LYS A 422 26.29 -35.04 4.59
N ARG A 423 25.59 -33.94 4.41
CA ARG A 423 24.16 -33.89 4.04
C ARG A 423 23.92 -33.75 2.53
N GLY A 424 24.96 -33.52 1.74
CA GLY A 424 24.84 -33.33 0.29
C GLY A 424 25.92 -32.42 -0.28
N GLU A 425 25.84 -32.18 -1.58
CA GLU A 425 26.69 -31.24 -2.30
C GLU A 425 26.04 -29.87 -2.35
N VAL A 426 26.82 -28.81 -2.12
CA VAL A 426 26.38 -27.42 -2.22
C VAL A 426 27.29 -26.71 -3.23
N CYS A 427 26.69 -26.14 -4.27
CA CYS A 427 27.41 -25.51 -5.38
C CYS A 427 27.12 -24.00 -5.48
N GLN A 428 28.15 -23.23 -5.82
CA GLN A 428 28.04 -21.81 -6.20
C GLN A 428 28.48 -21.63 -7.66
N LYS A 429 27.67 -20.93 -8.45
CA LYS A 429 28.02 -20.54 -9.82
C LYS A 429 29.13 -19.49 -9.83
N LEU A 430 29.93 -19.53 -10.88
CA LEU A 430 31.02 -18.61 -11.16
C LEU A 430 30.60 -17.65 -12.27
N ALA A 431 30.87 -16.35 -12.09
CA ALA A 431 30.73 -15.34 -13.14
C ALA A 431 31.86 -15.40 -14.19
N CYS A 432 32.87 -16.24 -13.96
CA CYS A 432 34.01 -16.40 -14.85
C CYS A 432 33.58 -17.08 -16.16
N LYS A 433 33.85 -16.44 -17.30
CA LYS A 433 33.57 -17.00 -18.63
C LYS A 433 34.73 -17.81 -19.22
N LYS A 434 35.87 -17.87 -18.53
CA LYS A 434 37.04 -18.64 -18.99
C LYS A 434 36.85 -20.11 -18.64
N TYR A 435 37.44 -21.00 -19.43
CA TYR A 435 37.45 -22.41 -19.09
C TYR A 435 38.30 -22.64 -17.84
N ILE A 436 37.74 -23.33 -16.86
CA ILE A 436 38.43 -23.73 -15.63
C ILE A 436 38.59 -25.24 -15.66
N GLU A 437 39.84 -25.70 -15.55
CA GLU A 437 40.13 -27.13 -15.55
C GLU A 437 39.54 -27.79 -14.30
N PRO A 438 38.72 -28.85 -14.45
CA PRO A 438 38.11 -29.50 -13.29
C PRO A 438 39.14 -30.02 -12.31
N LYS A 439 38.93 -29.76 -11.01
CA LYS A 439 39.87 -30.16 -9.97
C LYS A 439 39.14 -30.48 -8.67
N THR A 440 39.54 -31.56 -8.01
CA THR A 440 39.05 -31.90 -6.67
C THR A 440 40.16 -31.68 -5.65
N ILE A 441 39.87 -30.93 -4.60
CA ILE A 441 40.76 -30.61 -3.49
C ILE A 441 40.23 -31.33 -2.26
N GLN A 442 41.08 -32.13 -1.61
CA GLN A 442 40.73 -32.81 -0.36
C GLN A 442 40.76 -31.84 0.83
N PRO A 443 40.14 -32.16 1.97
CA PRO A 443 40.25 -31.34 3.17
C PRO A 443 41.71 -31.16 3.60
N GLY A 444 42.09 -29.95 4.00
CA GLY A 444 43.47 -29.64 4.37
C GLY A 444 43.86 -28.17 4.17
N LYS A 445 45.17 -27.91 4.30
CA LYS A 445 45.77 -26.58 4.20
C LYS A 445 46.57 -26.47 2.92
N TYR A 446 46.29 -25.46 2.10
CA TYR A 446 46.84 -25.33 0.76
C TYR A 446 47.24 -23.90 0.43
N TYR A 447 48.28 -23.74 -0.40
CA TYR A 447 48.52 -22.52 -1.13
C TYR A 447 47.97 -22.70 -2.53
N VAL A 448 46.83 -22.07 -2.82
CA VAL A 448 46.18 -22.20 -4.12
C VAL A 448 46.62 -21.03 -4.99
N THR A 449 47.22 -21.32 -6.15
CA THR A 449 47.60 -20.34 -7.16
C THR A 449 46.62 -20.41 -8.33
N PHE A 450 45.95 -19.30 -8.58
CA PHE A 450 45.13 -19.07 -9.77
C PHE A 450 46.02 -18.42 -10.82
N ARG A 451 46.27 -19.12 -11.93
CA ARG A 451 47.03 -18.60 -13.07
C ARG A 451 46.07 -18.26 -14.20
N ASN A 452 46.03 -16.99 -14.58
CA ASN A 452 45.14 -16.49 -15.60
C ASN A 452 45.83 -16.50 -16.97
N LEU A 453 45.35 -17.37 -17.86
CA LEU A 453 45.75 -17.43 -19.26
C LEU A 453 44.63 -16.81 -20.11
N ASN A 454 44.94 -16.43 -21.35
CA ASN A 454 44.00 -15.69 -22.23
C ASN A 454 42.56 -16.24 -22.18
N ASN A 455 42.38 -17.55 -22.41
CA ASN A 455 41.05 -18.20 -22.44
C ASN A 455 40.84 -19.28 -21.36
N LYS A 456 41.81 -19.45 -20.44
CA LYS A 456 41.80 -20.53 -19.44
C LYS A 456 42.25 -19.98 -18.09
N LEU A 457 41.64 -20.44 -17.01
CA LEU A 457 42.13 -20.22 -15.64
C LEU A 457 42.61 -21.56 -15.08
N GLU A 458 43.88 -21.63 -14.68
CA GLU A 458 44.45 -22.81 -14.05
C GLU A 458 44.44 -22.66 -12.52
N VAL A 459 44.02 -23.72 -11.82
CA VAL A 459 44.01 -23.78 -10.36
C VAL A 459 45.07 -24.78 -9.88
N LEU A 460 46.18 -24.25 -9.37
CA LEU A 460 47.30 -25.02 -8.82
C LEU A 460 47.16 -25.07 -7.29
N VAL A 461 47.40 -26.23 -6.68
CA VAL A 461 47.11 -26.52 -5.25
C VAL A 461 48.31 -27.19 -4.64
#